data_AF-A0A520E454-F1
#
_entry.id   AF-A0A520E454-F1
#
_cell.length_a   1.000
_cell.length_b   1.000
_cell.length_c   1.000
_cell.angle_alpha   90.00
_cell.angle_beta   90.00
_cell.angle_gamma   90.00
#
_symmetry.space_group_name_H-M   'P 1'
#
loop_
_entity.id
_entity.type
_entity.pdbx_description
1 polymer ?
#
loop_
_entity_poly.entity_id
_entity_poly.type
_entity_poly.pdbx_seq_one_letter_code
_entity_poly.pdbx_strand_id
1 'polypeptide(L)'
;MNKKIKKIAIVGPESTGKSTISIALAKHYKVPWVPEYARYYCAALTADCTLQDEINMFHGQIALEESVLATAETDFIICDTTFATVKIWSDEMLGETPQIVLDALIAIPYDFYVLL
;
A
#
# COMPACT_ATOMS: atom_id res chain seq x y z
N MET A 1 1.16 -24.41 -13.96
CA MET A 1 2.02 -23.64 -13.03
C MET A 1 1.23 -22.39 -12.66
N ASN A 2 0.80 -22.23 -11.41
CA ASN A 2 0.19 -20.98 -10.98
C ASN A 2 1.25 -19.88 -11.05
N LYS A 3 1.12 -18.98 -12.03
CA LYS A 3 2.03 -17.85 -12.19
C LYS A 3 1.81 -16.91 -11.01
N LYS A 4 2.85 -16.66 -10.22
CA LYS A 4 2.80 -15.66 -9.15
C LYS A 4 2.64 -14.28 -9.80
N ILE A 5 1.56 -13.59 -9.44
CA ILE A 5 1.29 -12.20 -9.87
C ILE A 5 2.29 -11.29 -9.17
N LYS A 6 2.96 -10.42 -9.93
CA LYS A 6 3.96 -9.48 -9.39
C LYS A 6 3.30 -8.22 -8.82
N LYS A 7 3.82 -7.71 -7.71
CA LYS A 7 3.40 -6.41 -7.15
C LYS A 7 4.38 -5.31 -7.53
N ILE A 8 3.91 -4.29 -8.24
CA ILE A 8 4.67 -3.07 -8.54
C ILE A 8 4.16 -1.95 -7.65
N ALA A 9 5.00 -1.49 -6.72
CA ALA A 9 4.66 -0.42 -5.79
C ALA A 9 5.07 0.94 -6.33
N ILE A 10 4.15 1.91 -6.26
CA ILE A 10 4.44 3.33 -6.42
C ILE A 10 4.55 3.94 -5.03
N VAL A 11 5.73 4.47 -4.70
CA VAL A 11 6.07 5.00 -3.37
C VAL A 11 6.64 6.41 -3.49
N GLY A 12 6.52 7.18 -2.41
CA GLY A 12 6.97 8.57 -2.35
C GLY A 12 6.11 9.39 -1.39
N PRO A 13 6.49 10.66 -1.12
CA PRO A 13 5.75 11.55 -0.22
C PRO A 13 4.32 11.84 -0.68
N GLU A 14 3.49 12.39 0.19
CA GLU A 14 2.16 12.91 -0.16
C GLU A 14 2.29 13.99 -1.24
N SER A 15 1.25 14.10 -2.08
CA SER A 15 1.16 15.14 -3.10
C SER A 15 2.26 15.14 -4.17
N THR A 16 2.99 14.03 -4.37
CA THR A 16 3.97 13.86 -5.47
C THR A 16 3.39 13.23 -6.74
N GLY A 17 2.07 13.01 -6.79
CA GLY A 17 1.39 12.44 -7.96
C GLY A 17 1.35 10.91 -8.03
N LYS A 18 1.66 10.20 -6.92
CA LYS A 18 1.58 8.72 -6.84
C LYS A 18 0.29 8.16 -7.42
N SER A 19 -0.87 8.57 -6.92
CA SER A 19 -2.15 8.04 -7.43
C SER A 19 -2.39 8.35 -8.89
N THR A 20 -2.00 9.55 -9.33
CA THR A 20 -2.14 9.95 -10.72
C THR A 20 -1.35 9.00 -11.63
N ILE A 21 -0.08 8.72 -11.31
CA ILE A 21 0.73 7.82 -12.12
C ILE A 21 0.30 6.36 -11.96
N SER A 22 -0.11 5.92 -10.76
CA SER A 22 -0.59 4.56 -10.52
C SER A 22 -1.82 4.22 -11.35
N ILE A 23 -2.81 5.12 -11.38
CA ILE A 23 -4.02 4.97 -12.21
C ILE A 23 -3.65 5.00 -13.70
N ALA A 24 -2.75 5.91 -14.11
CA ALA A 24 -2.32 6.01 -15.50
C ALA A 24 -1.59 4.75 -15.98
N LEU A 25 -0.69 4.20 -15.17
CA LEU A 25 0.05 2.96 -15.44
C LEU A 25 -0.90 1.76 -15.51
N ALA A 26 -1.78 1.61 -14.52
CA ALA A 26 -2.78 0.54 -14.50
C ALA A 26 -3.66 0.56 -15.75
N LYS A 27 -4.13 1.75 -16.16
CA LYS A 27 -4.91 1.94 -17.40
C LYS A 27 -4.09 1.62 -18.65
N HIS A 28 -2.84 2.08 -18.72
CA HIS A 28 -1.96 1.87 -19.88
C HIS A 28 -1.67 0.38 -20.10
N TYR A 29 -1.30 -0.33 -19.03
CA TYR A 29 -0.98 -1.76 -19.08
C TYR A 29 -2.20 -2.67 -18.99
N LYS A 30 -3.40 -2.12 -18.74
CA LYS A 30 -4.65 -2.86 -18.53
C LYS A 30 -4.53 -3.89 -17.40
N VAL A 31 -3.95 -3.45 -16.29
CA VAL A 31 -3.78 -4.27 -15.08
C VAL A 31 -4.57 -3.69 -13.90
N PRO A 32 -4.90 -4.50 -12.89
CA PRO A 32 -5.55 -4.01 -11.68
C PRO A 32 -4.69 -2.98 -10.92
N TRP A 33 -5.38 -2.07 -10.25
CA TRP A 33 -4.82 -1.05 -9.38
C TRP A 33 -5.33 -1.24 -7.95
N VAL A 34 -4.41 -1.20 -6.98
CA VAL A 34 -4.72 -1.16 -5.55
C VAL A 34 -4.56 0.27 -5.07
N PRO A 35 -5.61 0.91 -4.53
CA PRO A 35 -5.55 2.28 -4.04
C PRO A 35 -4.99 2.37 -2.62
N GLU A 36 -4.66 3.60 -2.19
CA GLU A 36 -4.02 3.86 -0.90
C GLU A 36 -5.09 3.83 0.19
N TYR A 37 -5.04 2.81 1.05
CA TYR A 37 -6.05 2.64 2.10
C TYR A 37 -6.06 3.82 3.08
N ALA A 38 -4.87 4.25 3.50
CA ALA A 38 -4.67 5.33 4.47
C ALA A 38 -5.38 6.63 4.05
N ARG A 39 -5.48 6.92 2.76
CA ARG A 39 -6.19 8.10 2.25
C ARG A 39 -7.65 8.12 2.68
N TYR A 40 -8.34 6.99 2.53
CA TYR A 40 -9.74 6.89 2.87
C TYR A 40 -9.93 6.81 4.39
N TYR A 41 -9.02 6.10 5.06
CA TYR A 41 -9.05 5.96 6.51
C TYR A 41 -8.88 7.32 7.22
N CYS A 42 -7.82 8.06 6.88
CA CYS A 42 -7.54 9.36 7.48
C CYS A 42 -8.60 10.41 7.16
N ALA A 43 -9.25 10.34 6.00
CA ALA A 43 -10.36 11.24 5.66
C ALA A 43 -11.58 11.06 6.58
N ALA A 44 -11.72 9.90 7.23
CA ALA A 44 -12.81 9.60 8.15
C ALA A 44 -12.43 9.80 9.63
N LEU A 45 -11.16 10.08 9.94
CA LEU A 45 -10.71 10.33 11.30
C LEU A 45 -11.28 11.66 11.81
N THR A 46 -11.80 11.63 13.05
CA THR A 46 -12.31 12.83 13.74
C THR A 46 -11.40 13.28 14.89
N ALA A 47 -10.29 12.59 15.09
CA ALA A 47 -9.29 12.83 16.13
C ALA A 47 -7.89 12.51 15.56
N ASP A 48 -6.85 12.81 16.34
CA ASP A 48 -5.47 12.52 15.96
C ASP A 48 -5.25 11.01 15.75
N CYS A 49 -4.40 10.66 14.78
CA CYS A 49 -4.05 9.29 14.47
C CYS A 49 -3.35 8.62 15.66
N THR A 50 -3.75 7.40 15.99
CA THR A 50 -3.15 6.59 17.05
C THR A 50 -2.40 5.39 16.48
N LEU A 51 -1.60 4.71 17.31
CA LEU A 51 -0.93 3.47 16.90
C LEU A 51 -1.93 2.37 16.49
N GLN A 52 -3.13 2.37 17.07
CA GLN A 52 -4.18 1.45 16.67
C GLN A 52 -4.73 1.78 15.27
N ASP A 53 -4.80 3.05 14.91
CA ASP A 53 -5.17 3.50 13.56
C ASP A 53 -4.12 3.08 12.53
N GLU A 54 -2.84 3.19 12.87
CA GLU A 54 -1.73 2.67 12.04
C GLU A 54 -1.84 1.15 11.80
N ILE A 55 -2.16 0.37 12.83
CA ILE A 55 -2.44 -1.08 12.71
C ILE A 55 -3.66 -1.33 11.79
N ASN A 56 -4.72 -0.53 11.93
CA ASN A 56 -5.91 -0.65 11.09
C ASN A 56 -5.59 -0.32 9.62
N MET A 57 -4.77 0.71 9.37
CA MET A 57 -4.31 1.06 8.02
C MET A 57 -3.42 -0.01 7.41
N PHE A 58 -2.54 -0.63 8.20
CA PHE A 58 -1.77 -1.80 7.77
C PHE A 58 -2.68 -2.94 7.30
N HIS A 59 -3.63 -3.35 8.14
CA HIS A 59 -4.57 -4.43 7.79
C HIS A 59 -5.43 -4.08 6.57
N GLY A 60 -5.90 -2.84 6.49
CA GLY A 60 -6.67 -2.36 5.35
C GLY A 60 -5.89 -2.42 4.04
N GLN A 61 -4.63 -1.99 4.05
CA GLN A 61 -3.77 -2.04 2.87
C GLN A 61 -3.51 -3.49 2.43
N ILE A 62 -3.19 -4.39 3.36
CA ILE A 62 -2.98 -5.82 3.06
C ILE A 62 -4.26 -6.46 2.50
N ALA A 63 -5.40 -6.23 3.13
CA ALA A 63 -6.67 -6.79 2.69
C ALA A 63 -7.06 -6.30 1.28
N LEU A 64 -6.81 -5.02 0.96
CA LEU A 64 -7.03 -4.50 -0.39
C LEU A 64 -6.12 -5.21 -1.42
N GLU A 65 -4.83 -5.34 -1.12
CA GLU A 65 -3.90 -6.06 -2.00
C GLU A 65 -4.32 -7.51 -2.23
N GLU A 66 -4.67 -8.23 -1.17
CA GLU A 66 -5.13 -9.62 -1.24
C GLU A 66 -6.43 -9.76 -2.05
N SER A 67 -7.39 -8.84 -1.87
CA SER A 67 -8.66 -8.87 -2.61
C SER A 67 -8.46 -8.68 -4.12
N VAL A 68 -7.52 -7.81 -4.50
CA VAL A 68 -7.16 -7.58 -5.91
C VAL A 68 -6.38 -8.77 -6.47
N LEU A 69 -5.43 -9.32 -5.71
CA LEU A 69 -4.68 -10.51 -6.11
C LEU A 69 -5.57 -11.74 -6.30
N ALA A 70 -6.60 -11.91 -5.49
CA ALA A 70 -7.53 -13.04 -5.56
C ALA A 70 -8.37 -13.06 -6.85
N THR A 71 -8.51 -11.92 -7.52
CA THR A 71 -9.35 -11.75 -8.72
C THR A 71 -8.55 -11.34 -9.97
N ALA A 72 -7.26 -11.07 -9.82
CA ALA A 72 -6.41 -10.62 -10.92
C ALA A 72 -6.08 -11.76 -11.90
N GLU A 73 -6.34 -11.52 -13.19
CA GLU A 73 -5.97 -12.42 -14.30
C GLU A 73 -4.76 -11.91 -15.09
N THR A 74 -3.94 -11.05 -14.48
CA THR A 74 -2.80 -10.37 -15.10
C THR A 74 -1.46 -10.81 -14.51
N ASP A 75 -0.38 -10.50 -15.22
CA ASP A 75 0.99 -10.86 -14.79
C ASP A 75 1.48 -10.05 -13.59
N PHE A 76 0.91 -8.87 -13.39
CA PHE A 76 1.24 -7.95 -12.31
C PHE A 76 0.07 -7.03 -11.98
N ILE A 77 0.19 -6.37 -10.83
CA ILE A 77 -0.71 -5.30 -10.36
C ILE A 77 0.09 -4.05 -9.99
N ILE A 78 -0.56 -2.90 -9.98
CA ILE A 78 0.01 -1.64 -9.50
C ILE A 78 -0.55 -1.34 -8.11
N CYS A 79 0.33 -1.14 -7.12
CA CYS A 79 -0.03 -0.75 -5.75
C CYS A 79 0.33 0.72 -5.50
N ASP A 80 -0.69 1.53 -5.21
CA ASP A 80 -0.57 2.86 -4.64
C ASP A 80 -1.01 2.75 -3.18
N THR A 81 -0.18 2.52 -2.20
CA THR A 81 1.27 2.50 -2.13
C THR A 81 1.68 1.15 -1.51
N THR A 82 2.60 1.13 -0.56
CA THR A 82 2.87 -0.05 0.28
C THR A 82 2.50 0.20 1.73
N PHE A 83 2.28 -0.88 2.49
CA PHE A 83 2.14 -0.78 3.94
C PHE A 83 3.41 -0.27 4.64
N ALA A 84 4.55 -0.12 3.95
CA ALA A 84 5.74 0.49 4.55
C ALA A 84 5.53 1.98 4.90
N THR A 85 4.53 2.62 4.30
CA THR A 85 4.10 3.97 4.70
C THR A 85 3.62 4.03 6.14
N VAL A 86 2.97 2.98 6.64
CA VAL A 86 2.56 2.84 8.05
C VAL A 86 3.78 2.90 8.96
N LYS A 87 4.86 2.18 8.64
CA LYS A 87 6.13 2.25 9.39
C LYS A 87 6.69 3.67 9.42
N ILE A 88 6.72 4.33 8.26
CA ILE A 88 7.30 5.68 8.14
C ILE A 88 6.52 6.67 9.01
N TRP A 89 5.19 6.66 8.92
CA TRP A 89 4.33 7.57 9.68
C TRP A 89 4.27 7.23 11.17
N SER A 90 4.26 5.96 11.53
CA SER A 90 4.31 5.52 12.93
C SER A 90 5.62 5.99 13.60
N ASP A 91 6.77 5.81 12.95
CA ASP A 91 8.05 6.29 13.50
C ASP A 91 8.11 7.82 13.63
N GLU A 92 7.67 8.55 12.59
CA GLU A 92 7.76 10.01 12.56
C GLU A 92 6.80 10.69 13.54
N MET A 93 5.56 10.18 13.65
CA MET A 93 4.50 10.86 14.39
C MET A 93 4.27 10.28 15.79
N LEU A 94 4.55 8.99 15.98
CA LEU A 94 4.24 8.26 17.22
C LEU A 94 5.49 7.76 17.94
N GLY A 95 6.66 7.81 17.28
CA GLY A 95 7.95 7.41 17.86
C GLY A 95 8.15 5.90 17.97
N GLU A 96 7.20 5.08 17.50
CA GLU A 96 7.28 3.63 17.48
C GLU A 96 6.49 3.05 16.31
N THR A 97 6.93 1.90 15.79
CA THR A 97 6.21 1.15 14.74
C THR A 97 5.58 -0.12 15.32
N PRO A 98 4.33 -0.46 14.97
CA PRO A 98 3.72 -1.71 15.41
C PRO A 98 4.53 -2.93 14.97
N GLN A 99 4.76 -3.89 15.87
CA GLN A 99 5.58 -5.08 15.57
C GLN A 99 5.07 -5.87 14.36
N ILE A 100 3.75 -5.94 14.16
CA ILE A 100 3.15 -6.61 13.01
C ILE A 100 3.59 -6.01 11.67
N VAL A 101 3.83 -4.69 11.63
CA VAL A 101 4.31 -3.98 10.43
C VAL A 101 5.78 -4.33 10.20
N LEU A 102 6.59 -4.36 11.26
CA LEU A 102 8.01 -4.76 11.18
C LEU A 102 8.17 -6.19 10.66
N ASP A 103 7.38 -7.12 11.19
CA ASP A 103 7.38 -8.52 10.75
C ASP A 103 6.95 -8.65 9.28
N ALA A 104 5.93 -7.88 8.88
CA ALA A 104 5.41 -7.87 7.52
C ALA A 104 6.40 -7.32 6.49
N LEU A 105 7.26 -6.34 6.84
CA LEU A 105 8.28 -5.80 5.94
C LEU A 105 9.22 -6.88 5.42
N ILE A 106 9.49 -7.91 6.21
CA ILE A 106 10.32 -9.06 5.84
C ILE A 106 9.49 -10.10 5.08
N ALA A 107 8.25 -10.34 5.51
CA ALA A 107 7.42 -11.43 5.00
C ALA A 107 6.68 -11.12 3.69
N ILE A 108 6.39 -9.85 3.40
CA ILE A 108 5.50 -9.43 2.31
C ILE A 108 6.25 -8.51 1.34
N PRO A 109 7.07 -9.07 0.43
CA PRO A 109 7.83 -8.27 -0.52
C PRO A 109 6.95 -7.71 -1.66
N TYR A 110 7.43 -6.62 -2.26
CA TYR A 110 7.00 -6.16 -3.58
C TYR A 110 8.11 -6.45 -4.59
N ASP A 111 7.73 -6.76 -5.82
CA ASP A 111 8.66 -7.20 -6.86
C ASP A 111 9.37 -6.03 -7.55
N PHE A 112 8.79 -4.83 -7.50
CA PHE A 112 9.39 -3.61 -8.03
C PHE A 112 8.89 -2.37 -7.29
N TYR A 113 9.77 -1.38 -7.12
CA TYR A 113 9.45 -0.10 -6.49
C TYR A 113 9.75 1.04 -7.46
N VAL A 114 8.77 1.91 -7.68
CA VAL A 114 8.92 3.20 -8.35
C VAL A 114 8.87 4.27 -7.28
N LEU A 115 10.00 4.94 -7.06
CA LEU A 115 10.10 6.06 -6.12
C LEU A 115 9.86 7.38 -6.86
N LEU A 116 8.93 8.20 -6.35
CA LEU A 116 8.63 9.56 -6.80
C LEU A 116 9.14 10.60 -5.82
#